data_AF-A0A1E7HQ09-F1
#
_entry.id   AF-A0A1E7HQ09-F1
#
_cell.length_a   1.000
_cell.length_b   1.000
_cell.length_c   1.000
_cell.angle_alpha   90.00
_cell.angle_beta   90.00
_cell.angle_gamma   90.00
#
_symmetry.space_group_name_H-M   'P 1'
#
loop_
_entity.id
_entity.type
_entity.pdbx_description
1 polymer ?
#
loop_
_entity_poly.entity_id
_entity_poly.type
_entity_poly.pdbx_seq_one_letter_code
_entity_poly.pdbx_strand_id
1 'polypeptide(L)'
;MTEAEKTTTVFDPENESPLYLRALVDTRVFFEKKIDISSMKEILKATIVAEKDSIVFYLGLKDFVPDQLGKNRLDTIIKEEMGHIRILSKELVSLKK
;
A
#
# COMPACT_ATOMS: atom_id res chain seq x y z
N MET A 1 20.44 14.81 0.45
CA MET A 1 19.18 14.65 -0.29
C MET A 1 19.12 15.79 -1.28
N THR A 2 19.32 15.52 -2.56
CA THR A 2 19.50 16.55 -3.61
C THR A 2 18.16 17.18 -3.99
N GLU A 3 18.13 18.50 -4.15
CA GLU A 3 16.97 19.36 -4.45
C GLU A 3 16.17 18.98 -5.72
N ALA A 4 16.64 18.03 -6.52
CA ALA A 4 15.99 17.57 -7.74
C ALA A 4 14.68 16.80 -7.52
N GLU A 5 14.38 16.36 -6.29
CA GLU A 5 13.11 15.68 -5.96
C GLU A 5 11.94 16.64 -5.71
N LYS A 6 12.17 17.96 -5.72
CA LYS A 6 11.18 18.95 -5.26
C LYS A 6 10.30 19.56 -6.36
N THR A 7 10.51 19.23 -7.63
CA THR A 7 9.76 19.86 -8.73
C THR A 7 9.42 18.86 -9.83
N THR A 8 8.25 18.25 -9.76
CA THR A 8 7.57 17.76 -10.97
C THR A 8 6.09 17.63 -10.66
N THR A 9 5.35 18.69 -10.99
CA THR A 9 3.90 18.77 -10.89
C THR A 9 3.28 17.82 -11.91
N VAL A 10 2.69 16.73 -11.43
CA VAL A 10 1.76 15.93 -12.23
C VAL A 10 0.59 16.84 -12.63
N PHE A 11 0.23 16.84 -13.92
CA PHE A 11 -0.86 17.65 -14.45
C PHE A 11 -2.19 17.12 -13.88
N ASP A 12 -2.66 17.79 -12.84
CA ASP A 12 -3.91 17.49 -12.14
C ASP A 12 -4.76 18.78 -12.06
N PRO A 13 -5.49 19.12 -13.14
CA PRO A 13 -6.22 20.38 -13.24
C PRO A 13 -7.34 20.52 -12.20
N GLU A 14 -7.89 19.40 -11.73
CA GLU A 14 -8.97 19.36 -10.72
C GLU A 14 -8.43 19.10 -9.29
N ASN A 15 -7.12 18.89 -9.13
CA ASN A 15 -6.46 18.58 -7.86
C ASN A 15 -7.07 17.36 -7.12
N GLU A 16 -7.64 16.40 -7.87
CA GLU A 16 -8.30 15.20 -7.34
C GLU A 16 -7.31 14.22 -6.74
N SER A 17 -6.09 14.22 -7.25
CA SER A 17 -5.11 13.21 -6.97
C SER A 17 -4.59 13.40 -5.51
N PRO A 18 -4.14 14.59 -5.06
CA PRO A 18 -3.75 14.78 -3.66
C PRO A 18 -4.89 14.51 -2.67
N LEU A 19 -6.14 14.76 -3.07
CA LEU A 19 -7.34 14.44 -2.29
C LEU A 19 -7.54 12.92 -2.17
N TYR A 20 -7.30 12.16 -3.24
CA TYR A 20 -7.33 10.70 -3.22
C TYR A 20 -6.25 10.12 -2.30
N LEU A 21 -5.01 10.59 -2.40
CA LEU A 21 -3.95 10.17 -1.49
C LEU A 21 -4.28 10.54 -0.04
N ARG A 22 -4.84 11.72 0.18
CA ARG A 22 -5.26 12.13 1.52
C ARG A 22 -6.38 11.25 2.05
N ALA A 23 -7.39 10.91 1.24
CA ALA A 23 -8.43 9.97 1.62
C ALA A 23 -7.86 8.57 1.95
N LEU A 24 -6.85 8.10 1.20
CA LEU A 24 -6.15 6.86 1.51
C LEU A 24 -5.35 6.95 2.82
N VAL A 25 -4.62 8.04 3.05
CA VAL A 25 -3.86 8.24 4.30
C VAL A 25 -4.81 8.35 5.48
N ASP A 26 -5.88 9.14 5.36
CA ASP A 26 -6.88 9.31 6.41
C ASP A 26 -7.54 7.94 6.70
N THR A 27 -7.99 7.19 5.69
CA THR A 27 -8.55 5.85 5.96
C THR A 27 -7.56 4.87 6.58
N ARG A 28 -6.25 5.01 6.30
CA ARG A 28 -5.19 4.13 6.80
C ARG A 28 -4.69 4.51 8.19
N VAL A 29 -4.59 5.80 8.51
CA VAL A 29 -4.18 6.34 9.82
C VAL A 29 -5.31 6.19 10.84
N PHE A 30 -6.57 6.22 10.40
CA PHE A 30 -7.72 5.89 11.24
C PHE A 30 -7.92 4.38 11.47
N PHE A 31 -7.13 3.53 10.82
CA PHE A 31 -6.95 2.15 11.27
C PHE A 31 -5.97 2.09 12.46
N GLU A 32 -6.38 2.64 13.61
CA GLU A 32 -6.16 1.93 14.88
C GLU A 32 -6.99 0.63 14.82
N LYS A 33 -6.64 -0.25 13.88
CA LYS A 33 -7.26 -1.56 13.73
C LYS A 33 -6.89 -2.26 15.02
N LYS A 34 -7.86 -2.50 15.89
CA LYS A 34 -7.70 -3.48 16.97
C LYS A 34 -7.40 -4.81 16.28
N ILE A 35 -6.13 -5.10 16.08
CA ILE A 35 -5.68 -6.38 15.55
C ILE A 35 -6.08 -7.38 16.61
N ASP A 36 -6.99 -8.27 16.25
CA ASP A 36 -7.36 -9.36 17.11
C ASP A 36 -6.16 -10.33 17.18
N ILE A 37 -5.34 -10.15 18.21
CA ILE A 37 -4.17 -10.98 18.51
C ILE A 37 -4.56 -12.27 19.25
N SER A 38 -5.85 -12.57 19.39
CA SER A 38 -6.33 -13.77 20.08
C SER A 38 -5.96 -15.07 19.36
N SER A 39 -5.71 -15.02 18.04
CA SER A 39 -5.30 -16.20 17.28
C SER A 39 -4.43 -15.87 16.08
N MET A 40 -3.56 -16.82 15.73
CA MET A 40 -2.73 -16.73 14.51
C MET A 40 -3.57 -16.56 13.25
N LYS A 41 -4.77 -17.14 13.22
CA LYS A 41 -5.72 -17.00 12.11
C LYS A 41 -6.16 -15.55 11.91
N GLU A 42 -6.52 -14.86 12.99
CA GLU A 42 -6.94 -13.45 12.92
C GLU A 42 -5.76 -12.52 12.65
N ILE A 43 -4.58 -12.81 13.20
CA ILE A 43 -3.34 -12.11 12.86
C ILE A 43 -3.06 -12.20 11.36
N LEU A 44 -3.05 -13.40 10.78
CA LEU A 44 -2.78 -13.60 9.36
C LEU A 44 -3.81 -12.89 8.47
N LYS A 45 -5.10 -12.91 8.84
CA LYS A 45 -6.13 -12.14 8.13
C LYS A 45 -5.87 -10.64 8.20
N ALA A 46 -5.52 -10.12 9.39
CA ALA A 46 -5.22 -8.72 9.58
C ALA A 46 -3.99 -8.30 8.75
N THR A 47 -2.93 -9.11 8.72
CA THR A 47 -1.73 -8.87 7.89
C THR A 47 -2.09 -8.88 6.40
N ILE A 48 -2.86 -9.85 5.92
CA ILE A 48 -3.29 -9.89 4.50
C ILE A 48 -4.06 -8.62 4.12
N VAL A 49 -4.92 -8.11 5.00
CA VAL A 49 -5.63 -6.85 4.75
C VAL A 49 -4.65 -5.68 4.72
N ALA A 50 -3.69 -5.62 5.65
CA ALA A 50 -2.66 -4.59 5.66
C ALA A 50 -1.85 -4.56 4.36
N GLU A 51 -1.47 -5.72 3.81
CA GLU A 51 -0.75 -5.79 2.51
C GLU A 51 -1.61 -5.32 1.34
N LYS A 52 -2.91 -5.65 1.34
CA LYS A 52 -3.84 -5.14 0.31
C LYS A 52 -3.94 -3.62 0.37
N ASP A 53 -4.05 -3.06 1.57
CA ASP A 53 -4.09 -1.61 1.79
C ASP A 53 -2.77 -0.96 1.34
N SER A 54 -1.62 -1.64 1.52
CA SER A 54 -0.31 -1.21 0.99
C SER A 54 -0.30 -1.11 -0.52
N ILE A 55 -0.80 -2.14 -1.20
CA ILE A 55 -0.85 -2.18 -2.67
C ILE A 55 -1.71 -1.02 -3.20
N VAL A 56 -2.91 -0.80 -2.65
CA VAL A 56 -3.79 0.30 -3.06
C VAL A 56 -3.11 1.65 -2.86
N PHE A 57 -2.40 1.82 -1.75
CA PHE A 57 -1.64 3.04 -1.47
C PHE A 57 -0.51 3.28 -2.47
N TYR A 58 0.32 2.27 -2.76
CA TYR A 58 1.43 2.41 -3.71
C TYR A 58 0.96 2.58 -5.15
N LEU A 59 -0.16 1.94 -5.52
CA LEU A 59 -0.82 2.19 -6.81
C LEU A 59 -1.29 3.63 -6.91
N GLY A 60 -1.93 4.15 -5.86
CA GLY A 60 -2.31 5.56 -5.78
C GLY A 60 -1.11 6.49 -5.94
N LEU A 61 -0.01 6.22 -5.24
CA LEU A 61 1.22 7.02 -5.34
C LEU A 61 1.86 7.00 -6.73
N LYS A 62 1.64 5.95 -7.53
CA LYS A 62 2.26 5.80 -8.85
C LYS A 62 1.89 6.95 -9.79
N ASP A 63 0.70 7.52 -9.65
CA ASP A 63 0.24 8.62 -10.48
C ASP A 63 0.91 9.97 -10.14
N PHE A 64 1.56 10.08 -8.98
CA PHE A 64 2.22 11.31 -8.48
C PHE A 64 3.72 11.33 -8.67
N VAL A 65 4.29 10.17 -8.96
CA VAL A 65 5.74 9.98 -8.97
C VAL A 65 6.24 10.06 -10.42
N PRO A 66 7.25 10.89 -10.71
CA PRO A 66 7.81 10.99 -12.05
C PRO A 66 8.36 9.66 -12.59
N ASP A 67 8.25 9.47 -13.91
CA ASP A 67 8.65 8.24 -14.62
C ASP A 67 10.13 7.89 -14.43
N GLN A 68 11.00 8.89 -14.25
CA GLN A 68 12.45 8.74 -14.39
C GLN A 68 13.11 7.75 -13.41
N LEU A 69 12.46 7.38 -12.30
CA LEU A 69 12.96 6.33 -11.39
C LEU A 69 11.91 5.84 -10.39
N GLY A 70 10.97 6.69 -10.00
CA GLY A 70 10.10 6.38 -8.86
C GLY A 70 8.97 5.41 -9.20
N LYS A 71 8.43 5.42 -10.42
CA LYS A 71 7.42 4.42 -10.84
C LYS A 71 7.97 3.00 -10.89
N ASN A 72 9.19 2.81 -11.40
CA ASN A 72 9.85 1.50 -11.41
C ASN A 72 10.08 0.96 -9.99
N ARG A 73 10.47 1.83 -9.05
CA ARG A 73 10.63 1.45 -7.65
C ARG A 73 9.30 1.06 -7.00
N LEU A 74 8.24 1.83 -7.25
CA LEU A 74 6.89 1.50 -6.78
C LEU A 74 6.40 0.17 -7.35
N ASP A 75 6.65 -0.11 -8.62
CA ASP A 75 6.28 -1.39 -9.24
C ASP A 75 7.00 -2.59 -8.60
N THR A 76 8.27 -2.42 -8.19
CA THR A 76 8.99 -3.45 -7.44
C THR A 76 8.34 -3.68 -6.07
N ILE A 77 8.04 -2.62 -5.32
CA ILE A 77 7.41 -2.72 -3.99
C ILE A 77 6.03 -3.38 -4.10
N ILE A 78 5.20 -2.98 -5.06
CA ILE A 78 3.88 -3.58 -5.28
C ILE A 78 3.99 -5.09 -5.53
N LYS A 79 4.97 -5.53 -6.33
CA LYS A 79 5.20 -6.95 -6.60
C LYS A 79 5.65 -7.71 -5.34
N GLU A 80 6.45 -7.09 -4.48
CA GLU A 80 6.85 -7.67 -3.19
C GLU A 80 5.63 -7.91 -2.29
N GLU A 81 4.74 -6.91 -2.14
CA GLU A 81 3.53 -7.06 -1.32
C GLU A 81 2.56 -8.12 -1.86
N MET A 82 2.43 -8.23 -3.19
CA MET A 82 1.68 -9.33 -3.80
C MET A 82 2.29 -10.70 -3.45
N GLY A 83 3.62 -10.77 -3.34
CA GLY A 83 4.36 -11.94 -2.87
C GLY A 83 4.05 -12.27 -1.41
N HIS A 84 4.01 -11.26 -0.54
CA HIS A 84 3.63 -11.41 0.87
C HIS A 84 2.21 -11.97 1.01
N ILE A 85 1.23 -11.42 0.28
CA ILE A 85 -0.16 -11.93 0.29
C ILE A 85 -0.20 -13.41 -0.08
N ARG A 86 0.57 -13.85 -1.09
CA ARG A 86 0.62 -15.26 -1.50
C ARG A 86 1.12 -16.16 -0.37
N ILE A 87 2.19 -15.76 0.32
CA ILE A 87 2.78 -16.53 1.43
C ILE A 87 1.80 -16.58 2.61
N LEU A 88 1.28 -15.43 3.03
CA LEU A 88 0.33 -15.34 4.15
C LEU A 88 -0.97 -16.11 3.88
N SER A 89 -1.47 -16.05 2.65
CA SER A 89 -2.68 -16.80 2.26
C SER A 89 -2.45 -18.31 2.28
N LYS A 90 -1.26 -18.77 1.90
CA LYS A 90 -0.89 -20.19 2.00
C LYS A 90 -0.91 -20.66 3.45
N GLU A 91 -0.36 -19.87 4.37
CA GLU A 91 -0.38 -20.22 5.80
C GLU A 91 -1.77 -20.12 6.43
N LEU A 92 -2.58 -19.15 6.02
CA LEU A 92 -3.96 -19.09 6.49
C LEU A 92 -4.78 -20.32 6.08
N VAL A 93 -4.52 -20.87 4.89
CA VAL A 93 -5.16 -22.11 4.42
C VAL A 93 -4.60 -23.34 5.14
N SER A 94 -3.30 -23.37 5.47
CA SER A 94 -2.69 -24.49 6.21
C SER A 94 -3.27 -24.64 7.61
N LEU A 95 -3.61 -23.54 8.29
CA LEU A 95 -4.26 -23.52 9.61
C LEU A 95 -5.73 -24.01 9.62
N LYS A 96 -6.37 -24.16 8.46
CA LYS A 96 -7.74 -24.69 8.36
C LYS A 96 -7.78 -26.22 8.23
N LYS A 97 -6.63 -26.86 8.02
CA LYS A 97 -6.48 -28.33 8.04
C LYS A 97 -6.22 -28.80 9.46
#